data_AF-A0A8H7N5K5-F1
#
_entry.id   AF-A0A8H7N5K5-F1
#
_cell.length_a   1.000
_cell.length_b   1.000
_cell.length_c   1.000
_cell.angle_alpha   90.00
_cell.angle_beta   90.00
_cell.angle_gamma   90.00
#
_symmetry.space_group_name_H-M   'P 1'
#
loop_
_entity.id
_entity.type
_entity.pdbx_description
1 polymer ?
#
loop_
_entity_poly.entity_id
_entity_poly.type
_entity_poly.pdbx_seq_one_letter_code
_entity_poly.pdbx_strand_id
1 'polypeptide(L)'
;MFEGLGLGSRLAVAPWPKDKQWLPYLLAFCFCLSTPIGIAAGVGAKPNNANTQKLVNGIFDSISAGILMYTGLVELLAHEFMFNPTMRKASLKVLLFAFACIAFGMAIMAVLAKWA
;
A
#
# COMPACT_ATOMS: atom_id res chain seq x y z
N MET A 1 -4.19 5.66 -5.38
CA MET A 1 -5.62 5.76 -5.01
C MET A 1 -6.13 4.54 -4.24
N PHE A 2 -5.76 3.30 -4.60
CA PHE A 2 -6.30 2.08 -3.97
C PHE A 2 -5.99 1.91 -2.47
N GLU A 3 -4.84 2.36 -1.96
CA GLU A 3 -4.50 2.26 -0.53
C GLU A 3 -5.36 3.15 0.39
N GLY A 4 -5.82 4.30 -0.11
CA GLY A 4 -6.76 5.17 0.63
C GLY A 4 -8.14 4.53 0.81
N LEU A 5 -8.56 3.69 -0.14
CA LEU A 5 -9.80 2.92 -0.05
C LEU A 5 -9.68 1.75 0.95
N GLY A 6 -8.49 1.12 1.00
CA GLY A 6 -8.16 0.06 1.96
C GLY A 6 -8.09 0.59 3.40
N LEU A 7 -7.37 1.69 3.63
CA LEU A 7 -7.32 2.38 4.92
C LEU A 7 -8.70 2.92 5.32
N GLY A 8 -9.47 3.47 4.38
CA GLY A 8 -10.83 3.95 4.62
C GLY A 8 -11.80 2.84 5.06
N SER A 9 -11.73 1.66 4.43
CA SER A 9 -12.56 0.51 4.83
C SER A 9 -12.15 -0.05 6.20
N ARG A 10 -10.85 -0.05 6.53
CA ARG A 10 -10.33 -0.40 7.86
C ARG A 10 -10.74 0.62 8.94
N LEU A 11 -10.68 1.90 8.63
CA LEU A 11 -11.13 2.98 9.53
C LEU A 11 -12.64 2.87 9.81
N ALA A 12 -13.43 2.50 8.80
CA ALA A 12 -14.88 2.37 8.89
C ALA A 12 -15.34 1.14 9.68
N VAL A 13 -14.57 0.05 9.67
CA VAL A 13 -14.91 -1.20 10.39
C VAL A 13 -14.27 -1.26 11.79
N ALA A 14 -13.31 -0.38 12.10
CA ALA A 14 -12.68 -0.33 13.43
C ALA A 14 -13.67 0.17 14.50
N PRO A 15 -13.88 -0.59 15.60
CA PRO A 15 -14.73 -0.17 16.70
C PRO A 15 -14.00 0.90 17.54
N TRP A 16 -14.32 2.18 17.31
CA TRP A 16 -13.76 3.29 18.07
C TRP A 16 -14.56 3.53 19.37
N PRO A 17 -13.89 3.63 20.54
CA PRO A 17 -14.54 4.04 21.79
C PRO A 17 -15.18 5.43 21.63
N LYS A 18 -16.34 5.65 22.26
CA LYS A 18 -17.09 6.93 22.18
C LYS A 18 -16.26 8.15 22.62
N ASP A 19 -15.25 7.97 23.47
CA ASP A 19 -14.35 9.03 23.93
C ASP A 19 -13.22 9.38 22.95
N LYS A 20 -13.01 8.60 21.87
CA LYS A 20 -11.91 8.80 20.90
C LYS A 20 -12.39 8.86 19.45
N GLN A 21 -13.57 9.44 19.22
CA GLN A 21 -14.12 9.66 17.87
C GLN A 21 -13.28 10.62 16.99
N TRP A 22 -12.36 11.38 17.59
CA TRP A 22 -11.51 12.35 16.90
C TRP A 22 -10.26 11.69 16.30
N LEU A 23 -9.90 10.51 16.81
CA LEU A 23 -8.72 9.76 16.41
C LEU A 23 -8.74 9.37 14.92
N PRO A 24 -9.84 8.87 14.32
CA PRO A 24 -9.88 8.59 12.87
C PRO A 24 -9.65 9.84 12.01
N TYR A 25 -10.18 11.01 12.42
CA TYR A 25 -9.95 12.27 11.71
C TYR A 25 -8.49 12.73 11.81
N LEU A 26 -7.87 12.58 12.99
CA LEU A 26 -6.44 12.87 13.19
C LEU A 26 -5.56 11.95 12.33
N LEU A 27 -5.84 10.64 12.33
CA LEU A 27 -5.13 9.64 11.53
C LEU A 27 -5.25 9.93 10.03
N ALA A 28 -6.46 10.28 9.56
CA ALA A 28 -6.70 10.69 8.18
C ALA A 28 -5.94 11.97 7.82
N PHE A 29 -5.91 12.95 8.72
CA PHE A 29 -5.15 14.20 8.52
C PHE A 29 -3.64 13.95 8.45
N CYS A 30 -3.10 13.13 9.36
CA CYS A 30 -1.69 12.72 9.32
C CYS A 30 -1.35 11.98 8.02
N PHE A 31 -2.22 11.06 7.55
CA PHE A 31 -2.02 10.36 6.28
C PHE A 31 -2.03 11.32 5.08
N CYS A 32 -2.97 12.27 5.06
CA CYS A 32 -3.02 13.31 4.04
C CYS A 32 -1.81 14.24 4.06
N LEU A 33 -1.22 14.53 5.23
CA LEU A 33 -0.02 15.36 5.35
C LEU A 33 1.27 14.62 5.00
N SER A 34 1.36 13.31 5.25
CA SER A 34 2.55 12.53 4.90
C SER A 34 2.89 12.58 3.41
N THR A 35 1.87 12.61 2.54
CA THR A 35 2.05 12.69 1.08
C THR A 35 2.74 13.98 0.61
N PRO A 36 2.23 15.21 0.91
CA PRO A 36 2.91 16.45 0.53
C PRO A 36 4.26 16.62 1.23
N ILE A 37 4.44 16.14 2.47
CA ILE A 37 5.73 16.18 3.16
C ILE A 37 6.75 15.30 2.42
N GLY A 38 6.36 14.09 2.03
CA GLY A 38 7.21 13.19 1.24
C GLY A 38 7.58 13.77 -0.13
N ILE A 39 6.62 14.39 -0.82
CA ILE A 39 6.88 15.08 -2.09
C ILE A 39 7.84 16.26 -1.89
N ALA A 40 7.64 17.07 -0.85
CA ALA A 40 8.53 18.20 -0.54
C ALA A 40 9.96 17.74 -0.23
N ALA A 41 10.12 16.66 0.54
CA ALA A 41 11.43 16.06 0.81
C ALA A 41 12.09 15.51 -0.47
N GLY A 42 11.32 14.84 -1.33
CA GLY A 42 11.81 14.32 -2.62
C GLY A 42 12.25 15.42 -3.59
N VAL A 43 11.53 16.54 -3.64
CA VAL A 43 11.90 17.72 -4.46
C VAL A 43 13.09 18.48 -3.87
N GLY A 44 13.24 18.51 -2.55
CA GLY A 44 14.35 19.16 -1.85
C GLY A 44 15.69 18.43 -2.00
N ALA A 45 15.66 17.13 -2.21
CA ALA A 45 16.86 16.29 -2.32
C ALA A 45 17.61 16.42 -3.66
N LYS A 46 17.33 17.43 -4.51
CA LYS A 46 17.93 17.62 -5.84
C LYS A 46 19.46 17.75 -5.78
N PRO A 47 20.22 16.70 -6.10
CA PRO A 47 21.67 16.79 -6.15
C PRO A 47 22.06 17.41 -7.51
N ASN A 48 23.06 18.29 -7.53
CA ASN A 48 23.54 18.93 -8.78
C ASN A 48 24.19 17.93 -9.77
N ASN A 49 24.44 16.68 -9.36
CA ASN A 49 25.10 15.66 -10.18
C ASN A 49 24.12 14.57 -10.62
N ALA A 50 23.98 14.39 -11.94
CA ALA A 50 23.08 13.39 -12.54
C ALA A 50 23.36 11.95 -12.08
N ASN A 51 24.62 11.60 -11.83
CA ASN A 51 25.01 10.26 -11.36
C ASN A 51 24.57 10.01 -9.91
N THR A 52 24.75 11.01 -9.04
CA THR A 52 24.31 10.94 -7.64
C THR A 52 22.78 10.89 -7.56
N GLN A 53 22.08 11.63 -8.42
CA GLN A 53 20.61 11.61 -8.49
C GLN A 53 20.08 10.23 -8.87
N LYS A 54 20.67 9.56 -9.87
CA LYS A 54 20.28 8.19 -10.25
C LYS A 54 20.52 7.19 -9.12
N LEU A 55 21.64 7.29 -8.41
CA LEU A 55 21.96 6.42 -7.28
C LEU A 55 20.97 6.62 -6.13
N VAL A 56 20.72 7.88 -5.76
CA VAL A 56 19.78 8.23 -4.69
C VAL A 56 18.38 7.76 -5.04
N ASN A 57 17.88 8.05 -6.26
CA ASN A 57 16.58 7.58 -6.72
C ASN A 57 16.50 6.04 -6.71
N GLY A 58 17.55 5.33 -7.14
CA GLY A 58 17.58 3.87 -7.11
C GLY A 58 17.53 3.28 -5.70
N ILE A 59 18.19 3.92 -4.72
CA ILE A 59 18.11 3.51 -3.31
C ILE A 59 16.70 3.74 -2.76
N PHE A 60 16.14 4.94 -2.97
CA PHE A 60 14.79 5.26 -2.52
C PHE A 60 13.74 4.36 -3.16
N ASP A 61 13.87 4.07 -4.46
CA ASP A 61 12.97 3.18 -5.19
C ASP A 61 13.07 1.73 -4.69
N SER A 62 14.29 1.24 -4.41
CA SER A 62 14.48 -0.10 -3.84
C SER A 62 13.87 -0.25 -2.45
N ILE A 63 14.02 0.78 -1.59
CA ILE A 63 13.40 0.80 -0.26
C ILE A 63 11.87 0.83 -0.40
N SER A 64 11.34 1.69 -1.27
CA SER A 64 9.90 1.79 -1.54
C SER A 64 9.32 0.48 -2.06
N ALA A 65 10.00 -0.18 -3.00
CA ALA A 65 9.62 -1.48 -3.53
C ALA A 65 9.62 -2.58 -2.46
N GLY A 66 10.60 -2.57 -1.54
CA GLY A 66 10.67 -3.49 -0.42
C GLY A 66 9.50 -3.31 0.56
N ILE A 67 9.16 -2.08 0.92
CA ILE A 67 8.01 -1.77 1.76
C ILE A 67 6.71 -2.21 1.07
N LEU A 68 6.54 -1.90 -0.22
CA LEU A 68 5.36 -2.28 -0.99
C LEU A 68 5.18 -3.80 -1.10
N MET A 69 6.26 -4.56 -1.27
CA MET A 69 6.19 -6.03 -1.23
C MET A 69 5.78 -6.54 0.16
N TYR A 70 6.33 -5.98 1.22
CA TYR A 70 5.96 -6.36 2.59
C TYR A 70 4.50 -6.07 2.88
N THR A 71 4.02 -4.85 2.60
CA THR A 71 2.63 -4.46 2.84
C THR A 71 1.68 -5.29 1.98
N GLY A 72 2.02 -5.53 0.70
CA GLY A 72 1.22 -6.33 -0.22
C GLY A 72 1.10 -7.81 0.18
N LEU A 73 2.23 -8.46 0.46
CA LEU A 73 2.27 -9.90 0.73
C LEU A 73 1.95 -10.24 2.18
N VAL A 74 2.52 -9.51 3.14
CA VAL A 74 2.46 -9.85 4.56
C VAL A 74 1.28 -9.18 5.25
N GLU A 75 0.98 -7.92 4.96
CA GLU A 75 -0.13 -7.23 5.62
C GLU A 75 -1.46 -7.44 4.89
N LEU A 76 -1.52 -7.30 3.57
CA LEU A 76 -2.78 -7.38 2.83
C LEU A 76 -3.14 -8.83 2.49
N LEU A 77 -2.29 -9.56 1.78
CA LEU A 77 -2.58 -10.93 1.34
C LEU A 77 -2.70 -11.88 2.53
N ALA A 78 -1.76 -11.81 3.49
CA ALA A 78 -1.84 -12.66 4.67
C ALA A 78 -3.07 -12.32 5.53
N HIS A 79 -3.47 -11.04 5.64
CA HIS A 79 -4.67 -10.72 6.41
C HIS A 79 -5.96 -11.18 5.71
N GLU A 80 -6.07 -11.07 4.39
CA GLU A 80 -7.22 -11.58 3.61
C GLU A 80 -7.34 -13.11 3.71
N PHE A 81 -6.22 -13.84 3.67
CA PHE A 81 -6.21 -15.30 3.72
C PHE A 81 -6.31 -15.87 5.15
N MET A 82 -5.68 -15.22 6.13
CA MET A 82 -5.47 -15.78 7.47
C MET A 82 -6.53 -15.34 8.50
N PHE A 83 -7.13 -14.15 8.33
CA PHE A 83 -8.08 -13.57 9.29
C PHE A 83 -9.55 -13.61 8.87
N ASN A 84 -9.88 -14.09 7.67
CA ASN A 84 -11.28 -14.22 7.26
C ASN A 84 -11.81 -15.65 7.56
N PRO A 85 -12.63 -15.85 8.62
CA PRO A 85 -13.22 -17.15 8.94
C PRO A 85 -14.13 -17.71 7.83
N THR A 86 -14.57 -16.84 6.91
CA THR A 86 -15.33 -17.19 5.71
C THR A 86 -14.46 -17.83 4.63
N MET A 87 -13.18 -17.43 4.49
CA MET A 87 -12.21 -18.00 3.54
C MET A 87 -11.65 -19.34 4.03
N ARG A 88 -11.49 -19.52 5.35
CA ARG A 88 -11.08 -20.81 5.92
C ARG A 88 -12.14 -21.92 5.74
N LYS A 89 -13.42 -21.55 5.52
CA LYS A 89 -14.52 -22.44 5.12
C LYS A 89 -14.79 -22.43 3.60
N ALA A 90 -14.26 -21.47 2.85
CA ALA A 90 -14.49 -21.36 1.41
C ALA A 90 -13.66 -22.39 0.64
N SER A 91 -14.19 -22.87 -0.48
CA SER A 91 -13.50 -23.87 -1.30
C SER A 91 -12.15 -23.32 -1.82
N LEU A 92 -11.16 -24.20 -1.95
CA LEU A 92 -9.85 -23.90 -2.58
C LEU A 92 -10.00 -23.20 -3.94
N LYS A 93 -11.11 -23.40 -4.66
CA LYS A 93 -11.38 -22.72 -5.94
C LYS A 93 -11.52 -21.21 -5.80
N VAL A 94 -12.17 -20.72 -4.74
CA VAL A 94 -12.35 -19.27 -4.50
C VAL A 94 -11.02 -18.64 -4.12
N LEU A 95 -10.22 -19.36 -3.32
CA LEU A 95 -8.88 -18.96 -2.92
C LEU A 95 -7.94 -18.81 -4.13
N LEU A 96 -7.93 -19.83 -5.00
CA LEU A 96 -7.17 -19.81 -6.25
C LEU A 96 -7.68 -18.74 -7.21
N PHE A 97 -9.00 -18.50 -7.28
CA PHE A 97 -9.57 -17.45 -8.11
C PHE A 97 -9.17 -16.04 -7.64
N ALA A 98 -9.20 -15.79 -6.33
CA ALA A 98 -8.74 -14.53 -5.74
C ALA A 98 -7.23 -14.31 -6.01
N PHE A 99 -6.41 -15.35 -5.80
CA PHE A 99 -4.98 -15.29 -6.14
C PHE A 99 -4.74 -15.05 -7.63
N ALA A 100 -5.53 -15.69 -8.51
CA ALA A 100 -5.46 -15.47 -9.95
C ALA A 100 -5.84 -14.03 -10.33
N CYS A 101 -6.86 -13.45 -9.70
CA CYS A 101 -7.23 -12.04 -9.88
C CYS A 101 -6.09 -11.10 -9.45
N ILE A 102 -5.45 -11.36 -8.30
CA ILE A 102 -4.31 -10.56 -7.81
C ILE A 102 -3.12 -10.70 -8.77
N ALA A 103 -2.77 -11.92 -9.18
CA ALA A 103 -1.69 -12.18 -10.13
C ALA A 103 -1.96 -11.51 -11.50
N PHE A 104 -3.21 -11.53 -11.96
CA PHE A 104 -3.62 -10.84 -13.17
C PHE A 104 -3.51 -9.31 -13.04
N GLY A 105 -3.93 -8.75 -11.90
CA GLY A 105 -3.74 -7.33 -11.59
C GLY A 105 -2.25 -6.94 -11.57
N MET A 106 -1.39 -7.75 -10.93
CA MET A 106 0.07 -7.55 -10.95
C MET A 106 0.64 -7.63 -12.36
N ALA A 107 0.18 -8.58 -13.19
CA ALA A 107 0.63 -8.72 -14.57
C ALA A 107 0.26 -7.48 -15.41
N ILE A 108 -0.95 -6.95 -15.26
CA ILE A 108 -1.35 -5.70 -15.93
C ILE A 108 -0.48 -4.53 -15.47
N MET A 109 -0.24 -4.39 -14.15
CA MET A 109 0.61 -3.33 -13.62
C MET A 109 2.07 -3.45 -14.08
N ALA A 110 2.60 -4.67 -14.20
CA ALA A 110 3.94 -4.92 -14.75
C ALA A 110 4.04 -4.55 -16.24
N VAL A 111 2.99 -4.82 -17.02
CA VAL A 111 2.92 -4.37 -18.41
C VAL A 111 2.90 -2.84 -18.44
N LEU A 112 2.05 -2.16 -17.67
CA LEU A 112 2.03 -0.70 -17.63
C LEU A 112 3.39 -0.10 -17.24
N ALA A 113 4.08 -0.69 -16.26
CA ALA A 113 5.42 -0.25 -15.85
C ALA A 113 6.49 -0.39 -16.95
N LYS A 114 6.30 -1.29 -17.93
CA LYS A 114 7.18 -1.40 -19.11
C LYS A 114 6.91 -0.32 -20.15
N TRP A 115 5.72 0.27 -20.13
CA TRP A 115 5.26 1.28 -21.08
C TRP A 115 5.25 2.71 -20.49
N ALA A 116 5.54 2.85 -19.19
CA ALA A 116 5.72 4.11 -18.47
C ALA A 116 7.22 4.46 -18.38
#